data_AF-A0A420XUV0-F1
#
_entry.id   AF-A0A420XUV0-F1
#
_cell.length_a   1.000
_cell.length_b   1.000
_cell.length_c   1.000
_cell.angle_alpha   90.00
_cell.angle_beta   90.00
_cell.angle_gamma   90.00
#
_symmetry.space_group_name_H-M   'P 1'
#
loop_
_entity.id
_entity.type
_entity.pdbx_description
1 polymer ?
#
loop_
_entity_poly.entity_id
_entity_poly.type
_entity_poly.pdbx_seq_one_letter_code
_entity_poly.pdbx_strand_id
1 'polypeptide(L)'
;MQKLGATRRVTYRESDSEHASVIHMAERRGHGGRPSKGPREPLISRVPEKLAHTVRDAADAAGLSVNDYIGNLLAQAHGHPPVAPAANPDQLQMTA
;
A
#
# COMPACT_ATOMS: atom_id res chain seq x y z
N MET A 1 -9.23 48.68 6.13
CA MET A 1 -10.27 47.88 6.81
C MET A 1 -10.32 46.51 6.14
N GLN A 2 -9.88 45.47 6.85
CA GLN A 2 -9.84 44.08 6.40
C GLN A 2 -11.27 43.51 6.42
N LYS A 3 -11.71 42.84 5.35
CA LYS A 3 -12.99 42.11 5.36
C LYS A 3 -12.73 40.61 5.52
N LEU A 4 -13.34 40.08 6.58
CA LEU A 4 -13.25 38.72 7.11
C LEU A 4 -13.71 37.66 6.09
N GLY A 5 -13.08 36.50 6.21
CA GLY A 5 -13.34 35.29 5.42
C GLY A 5 -14.77 34.76 5.56
N ALA A 6 -15.32 34.36 4.41
CA ALA A 6 -16.58 33.64 4.32
C ALA A 6 -16.31 32.13 4.40
N THR A 7 -16.46 31.57 5.60
CA THR A 7 -16.50 30.12 5.83
C THR A 7 -17.76 29.54 5.18
N ARG A 8 -17.61 28.81 4.07
CA ARG A 8 -18.73 28.08 3.43
C ARG A 8 -19.04 26.83 4.24
N ARG A 9 -20.19 26.85 4.93
CA ARG A 9 -20.79 25.71 5.62
C ARG A 9 -21.48 24.83 4.58
N VAL A 10 -20.88 23.69 4.23
CA VAL A 10 -21.51 22.67 3.37
C VAL A 10 -22.42 21.82 4.27
N THR A 11 -23.73 21.93 4.07
CA THR A 11 -24.72 21.05 4.72
C THR A 11 -24.87 19.78 3.90
N TYR A 12 -24.43 18.64 4.44
CA TYR A 12 -24.77 17.33 3.90
C TYR A 12 -26.26 17.05 4.16
N ARG A 13 -26.98 16.67 3.10
CA ARG A 13 -28.39 16.27 3.15
C ARG A 13 -28.42 14.76 3.33
N GLU A 14 -28.75 14.32 4.54
CA GLU A 14 -29.10 12.93 4.85
C GLU A 14 -30.46 12.60 4.24
N SER A 15 -30.48 11.70 3.26
CA SER A 15 -31.65 10.89 2.90
C SER A 15 -31.27 10.00 1.71
N ASP A 16 -31.06 8.71 1.95
CA ASP A 16 -31.75 7.61 1.25
C ASP A 16 -31.03 6.29 1.54
N SER A 17 -31.44 5.75 2.69
CA SER A 17 -31.31 4.37 3.08
C SER A 17 -32.27 3.49 2.27
N GLU A 18 -31.74 2.36 1.79
CA GLU A 18 -32.44 1.13 1.40
C GLU A 18 -33.14 1.06 0.04
N HIS A 19 -32.46 0.44 -0.94
CA HIS A 19 -33.07 -0.63 -1.74
C HIS A 19 -32.02 -1.69 -2.13
N ALA A 20 -32.36 -2.93 -1.78
CA ALA A 20 -31.70 -4.21 -2.05
C ALA A 20 -31.44 -4.44 -3.56
N SER A 21 -30.65 -5.40 -4.07
CA SER A 21 -30.31 -6.75 -3.60
C SER A 21 -29.27 -7.36 -4.56
N VAL A 22 -28.29 -8.07 -3.97
CA VAL A 22 -27.72 -9.35 -4.43
C VAL A 22 -27.07 -9.40 -5.83
N ILE A 23 -25.77 -9.10 -5.88
CA ILE A 23 -24.87 -9.73 -6.87
C ILE A 23 -24.23 -10.94 -6.17
N HIS A 24 -24.63 -12.15 -6.57
CA HIS A 24 -23.99 -13.40 -6.21
C HIS A 24 -22.52 -13.39 -6.70
N MET A 25 -21.58 -13.08 -5.82
CA MET A 25 -20.17 -13.32 -6.10
C MET A 25 -19.90 -14.81 -5.84
N ALA A 26 -19.62 -15.53 -6.93
CA ALA A 26 -19.19 -16.93 -6.89
C ALA A 26 -18.07 -17.11 -5.86
N GLU A 27 -18.31 -17.98 -4.88
CA GLU A 27 -17.34 -18.35 -3.84
C GLU A 27 -16.06 -18.88 -4.48
N ARG A 28 -15.02 -18.06 -4.55
CA ARG A 28 -13.67 -18.55 -4.83
C ARG A 28 -13.18 -19.30 -3.58
N ARG A 29 -13.44 -20.60 -3.53
CA ARG A 29 -12.89 -21.50 -2.51
C ARG A 29 -11.40 -21.72 -2.78
N GLY A 30 -10.58 -20.79 -2.30
CA GLY A 30 -9.14 -20.98 -2.11
C GLY A 30 -8.82 -20.81 -0.64
N HIS A 31 -8.88 -21.90 0.15
CA HIS A 31 -8.52 -21.89 1.57
C HIS A 31 -7.06 -22.31 1.66
N GLY A 32 -6.21 -21.47 1.07
CA GLY A 32 -4.78 -21.68 0.97
C GLY A 32 -4.12 -20.33 0.90
N GLY A 33 -3.88 -19.72 2.05
CA GLY A 33 -3.23 -18.44 2.16
C GLY A 33 -2.31 -18.47 3.37
N ARG A 34 -1.01 -18.30 3.15
CA ARG A 34 -0.11 -17.81 4.19
C ARG A 34 -0.82 -16.65 4.92
N PRO A 35 -0.75 -16.56 6.26
CA PRO A 35 -1.33 -15.42 6.98
C PRO A 35 -0.99 -14.14 6.24
N SER A 36 -2.01 -13.39 5.83
CA SER A 36 -1.80 -12.12 5.16
C SER A 36 -0.82 -11.32 6.04
N LYS A 37 0.12 -10.59 5.44
CA LYS A 37 1.18 -9.89 6.16
C LYS A 37 0.63 -8.73 7.06
N GLY A 38 -0.64 -8.75 7.48
CA GLY A 38 -1.36 -7.70 8.18
C GLY A 38 -2.14 -6.75 7.25
N PRO A 39 -3.03 -5.92 7.80
CA PRO A 39 -3.75 -4.89 7.05
C PRO A 39 -2.77 -3.92 6.37
N ARG A 40 -3.01 -3.59 5.10
CA ARG A 40 -2.22 -2.62 4.31
C ARG A 40 -3.15 -1.77 3.46
N GLU A 41 -2.79 -0.50 3.34
CA GLU A 41 -3.39 0.40 2.37
C GLU A 41 -2.52 0.47 1.10
N PRO A 42 -3.10 0.37 -0.10
CA PRO A 42 -2.34 0.50 -1.33
C PRO A 42 -1.93 1.96 -1.56
N LEU A 43 -0.64 2.19 -1.78
CA LEU A 43 -0.10 3.46 -2.25
C LEU A 43 0.37 3.30 -3.69
N ILE A 44 -0.24 4.03 -4.62
CA ILE A 44 0.06 3.92 -6.05
C ILE A 44 0.54 5.29 -6.56
N SER A 45 1.74 5.31 -7.15
CA SER A 45 2.30 6.49 -7.81
C SER A 45 2.82 6.13 -9.20
N ARG A 46 2.61 7.01 -10.16
CA ARG A 46 3.19 6.90 -11.51
C ARG A 46 4.51 7.66 -11.52
N VAL A 47 5.62 6.94 -11.64
CA VAL A 47 6.97 7.52 -11.67
C VAL A 47 7.58 7.39 -13.07
N PRO A 48 8.56 8.23 -13.44
CA PRO A 48 9.34 8.04 -14.66
C PRO A 48 10.00 6.66 -14.71
N GLU A 49 10.07 6.05 -15.89
CA GLU A 49 10.61 4.70 -16.09
C GLU A 49 12.03 4.54 -15.54
N LYS A 50 12.89 5.54 -15.80
CA LYS A 50 14.27 5.56 -15.29
C LYS A 50 14.32 5.45 -13.76
N LEU A 51 13.42 6.14 -13.05
CA LEU A 51 13.35 6.07 -11.59
C LEU A 51 12.86 4.69 -11.14
N ALA A 52 11.88 4.11 -11.83
CA ALA A 52 11.43 2.75 -11.53
C ALA A 52 12.57 1.73 -11.67
N HIS A 53 13.45 1.86 -12.66
CA HIS A 53 14.62 1.00 -12.82
C HIS A 53 15.61 1.19 -11.67
N THR A 54 15.98 2.43 -11.35
CA THR A 54 16.87 2.71 -10.22
C THR A 54 16.35 2.15 -8.89
N VAL A 55 15.03 2.23 -8.64
CA VAL A 55 14.42 1.67 -7.42
C VAL A 55 14.47 0.14 -7.40
N ARG A 56 14.31 -0.52 -8.56
CA ARG A 56 14.45 -1.99 -8.66
C ARG A 56 15.88 -2.43 -8.40
N ASP A 57 16.84 -1.80 -9.05
CA ASP A 57 18.27 -2.12 -8.88
C ASP A 57 18.70 -1.96 -7.42
N ALA A 58 18.22 -0.89 -6.75
CA ALA A 58 18.50 -0.66 -5.34
C ALA A 58 17.82 -1.67 -4.40
N ALA A 59 16.60 -2.10 -4.73
CA ALA A 59 15.91 -3.15 -3.99
C ALA A 59 16.65 -4.49 -4.10
N ASP A 60 17.07 -4.85 -5.32
CA ASP A 60 17.84 -6.07 -5.60
C ASP A 60 19.19 -6.04 -4.87
N ALA A 61 19.91 -4.91 -4.90
CA ALA A 61 21.17 -4.73 -4.17
C ALA A 61 21.00 -4.83 -2.64
N ALA A 62 19.83 -4.47 -2.12
CA ALA A 62 19.47 -4.60 -0.71
C ALA A 62 18.91 -6.00 -0.37
N GLY A 63 18.75 -6.89 -1.35
CA GLY A 63 18.11 -8.19 -1.18
C GLY A 63 16.63 -8.10 -0.80
N LEU A 64 15.96 -6.99 -1.10
CA LEU A 64 14.57 -6.74 -0.73
C LEU A 64 13.65 -6.84 -1.94
N SER A 65 12.39 -7.20 -1.72
CA SER A 65 11.38 -6.96 -2.76
C SER A 65 11.22 -5.45 -2.96
N VAL A 66 10.86 -5.03 -4.18
CA VAL A 66 10.64 -3.61 -4.49
C VAL A 66 9.66 -2.95 -3.51
N ASN A 67 8.60 -3.67 -3.12
CA ASN A 67 7.60 -3.17 -2.17
C ASN A 67 8.18 -3.02 -0.75
N ASP A 68 9.00 -3.96 -0.31
CA ASP A 68 9.64 -3.91 1.01
C ASP A 68 10.70 -2.80 1.05
N TYR A 69 11.45 -2.61 -0.04
CA TYR A 69 12.41 -1.52 -0.21
C TYR A 69 11.73 -0.14 -0.15
N ILE A 70 10.67 0.06 -0.94
CA ILE A 70 9.87 1.31 -0.91
C ILE A 70 9.26 1.52 0.48
N GLY A 71 8.72 0.46 1.10
CA GLY A 71 8.17 0.52 2.45
C GLY A 71 9.20 0.98 3.48
N ASN A 72 10.44 0.49 3.40
CA ASN A 72 11.54 0.91 4.27
C ASN A 72 11.96 2.36 4.01
N LEU A 73 12.02 2.81 2.75
CA LEU A 73 12.30 4.22 2.43
C LEU A 73 11.24 5.17 3.00
N LEU A 74 9.96 4.81 2.87
CA LEU A 74 8.85 5.59 3.43
C LEU A 74 8.90 5.58 4.96
N ALA A 75 9.15 4.42 5.58
CA ALA A 75 9.28 4.33 7.02
C ALA A 75 10.43 5.22 7.53
N GLN A 76 11.60 5.16 6.90
CA GLN A 76 12.75 5.99 7.24
C GLN A 76 12.43 7.48 7.11
N ALA A 77 11.81 7.89 5.99
CA ALA A 77 11.45 9.29 5.74
C ALA A 77 10.46 9.87 6.75
N HIS A 78 9.65 9.02 7.37
CA HIS A 78 8.62 9.40 8.34
C HIS A 78 8.95 9.01 9.79
N GLY A 79 10.16 8.51 10.06
CA GLY A 79 10.60 8.15 11.41
C GLY A 79 9.94 6.89 11.98
N HIS A 80 9.48 5.98 11.13
CA HIS A 80 8.95 4.67 11.52
C HIS A 80 10.02 3.57 11.47
N PRO A 81 9.85 2.48 12.23
CA PRO A 81 10.69 1.29 12.12
C PRO A 81 10.65 0.67 10.71
N PRO A 82 11.71 -0.02 10.26
CA PRO A 82 11.71 -0.74 9.00
C PRO A 82 10.54 -1.73 8.89
N VAL A 83 9.89 -1.75 7.72
CA VAL A 83 8.74 -2.63 7.42
C VAL A 83 9.18 -4.06 7.15
N ALA A 84 10.38 -4.24 6.59
CA ALA A 84 10.99 -5.54 6.37
C ALA A 84 12.46 -5.53 6.80
N PRO A 85 12.93 -6.60 7.48
CA PRO A 85 14.36 -6.77 7.72
C PRO A 85 15.08 -6.99 6.38
N ALA A 86 16.34 -6.54 6.27
CA ALA A 86 17.20 -6.89 5.15
C ALA A 86 17.24 -8.43 5.00
N ALA A 87 17.16 -8.95 3.77
CA ALA A 87 17.09 -10.38 3.57
C ALA A 87 18.34 -11.09 4.10
N ASN A 88 18.12 -12.18 4.82
CA ASN A 88 19.16 -13.14 5.08
C ASN A 88 19.40 -13.95 3.80
N PRO A 89 20.66 -14.04 3.30
CA PRO A 89 20.98 -14.74 2.04
C PRO A 89 20.62 -16.24 2.06
N ASP A 90 20.39 -16.83 3.25
CA ASP A 90 19.97 -18.23 3.41
C ASP A 90 18.52 -18.53 3.00
N GLN A 91 17.68 -17.52 2.73
CA GLN A 91 16.28 -17.75 2.35
C GLN A 91 16.06 -18.04 0.84
N LEU A 92 17.12 -18.05 0.03
CA LEU A 92 17.03 -18.38 -1.40
C LEU A 92 17.17 -19.88 -1.72
N GLN A 93 17.35 -20.75 -0.72
CA GLN A 93 17.46 -22.19 -0.95
C GLN A 93 16.14 -22.94 -0.72
N MET A 94 15.10 -22.62 -1.47
CA MET A 94 13.96 -23.54 -1.65
C MET A 94 13.34 -23.34 -3.04
N THR A 95 13.87 -24.02 -4.05
CA THR A 95 13.25 -25.19 -4.72
C THR A 95 14.11 -25.59 -5.93
N ALA A 96 14.42 -26.89 -6.01
CA ALA A 96 15.06 -27.56 -7.15
C ALA A 96 14.10 -27.71 -8.35
#